data_AF-A0A7I4YS97-F1
#
_entry.id   AF-A0A7I4YS97-F1
#
_cell.length_a   1.000
_cell.length_b   1.000
_cell.length_c   1.000
_cell.angle_alpha   90.00
_cell.angle_beta   90.00
_cell.angle_gamma   90.00
#
_symmetry.space_group_name_H-M   'P 1'
#
loop_
_entity.id
_entity.type
_entity.pdbx_description
1 polymer ?
#
loop_
_entity_poly.entity_id
_entity_poly.type
_entity_poly.pdbx_seq_one_letter_code
_entity_poly.pdbx_strand_id
1 'polypeptide(L)' 'ISSAASEMFFYIVCALFLLNAYTTEAAVTTEAPCVDRGGEAYCSEHTGSPDYICTNVMKYYLASQLCAKSCGVCI' A
#
# COMPACT_ATOMS: atom_id res chain seq x y z
N ILE A 1 -27.83 23.86 30.34
CA ILE A 1 -27.15 22.73 29.65
C ILE A 1 -25.92 22.38 30.49
N SER A 2 -25.96 21.21 31.14
CA SER A 2 -25.04 20.81 32.22
C SER A 2 -23.57 20.78 31.79
N SER A 3 -22.70 21.36 32.63
CA SER A 3 -21.24 21.43 32.50
C SER A 3 -20.58 20.09 32.10
N ALA A 4 -21.11 18.96 32.58
CA ALA A 4 -20.58 17.62 32.29
C ALA A 4 -20.67 17.20 30.81
N ALA A 5 -21.69 17.67 30.07
CA ALA A 5 -21.84 17.33 28.65
C ALA A 5 -20.80 18.03 27.77
N SER A 6 -20.40 19.24 28.17
CA SER A 6 -19.33 20.02 27.52
C SER A 6 -17.97 19.34 27.69
N GLU A 7 -17.68 18.83 28.89
CA GLU A 7 -16.42 18.14 29.19
C GLU A 7 -16.30 16.83 28.41
N MET A 8 -17.35 16.01 28.43
CA MET A 8 -17.41 14.74 27.67
C MET A 8 -17.23 14.97 26.16
N PHE A 9 -17.81 16.05 25.62
CA PHE A 9 -17.66 16.39 24.20
C PHE A 9 -16.21 16.78 23.85
N PHE A 10 -15.55 17.55 24.72
CA PHE A 10 -14.15 17.94 24.52
C PHE A 10 -13.23 16.71 24.46
N TYR A 11 -13.39 15.74 25.37
CA TYR A 11 -12.60 14.51 25.36
C TYR A 11 -12.80 13.69 24.09
N ILE A 12 -14.04 13.60 23.58
CA ILE A 12 -14.34 12.89 22.34
C ILE A 12 -13.65 13.57 21.15
N VAL A 13 -13.72 14.90 21.07
CA VAL A 13 -13.06 15.67 20.01
C VAL A 13 -11.53 15.51 20.08
N CYS A 14 -10.94 15.61 21.28
CA CYS A 14 -9.51 15.35 21.48
C CYS A 14 -9.10 13.94 21.05
N ALA A 15 -9.87 12.91 21.42
CA ALA A 15 -9.59 11.53 21.02
C ALA A 15 -9.66 11.36 19.49
N LEU A 16 -10.64 11.98 18.83
CA LEU A 16 -10.75 11.98 17.37
C LEU A 16 -9.56 12.69 16.71
N PHE A 17 -9.10 13.83 17.22
CA PHE A 17 -7.91 14.51 16.70
C PHE A 17 -6.64 13.65 16.84
N LEU A 18 -6.48 12.97 17.98
CA LEU A 18 -5.34 12.06 18.21
C LEU A 18 -5.39 10.85 17.27
N LEU A 19 -6.57 10.28 17.02
CA LEU A 19 -6.75 9.19 16.07
C LEU A 19 -6.41 9.62 14.63
N ASN A 20 -6.84 10.80 14.21
CA ASN A 20 -6.54 11.33 12.87
C ASN A 20 -5.04 11.60 12.67
N ALA A 21 -4.33 12.08 13.70
CA ALA A 21 -2.88 12.23 13.65
C ALA A 21 -2.18 10.87 13.46
N TYR A 22 -2.55 9.86 14.25
CA TYR A 22 -1.97 8.52 14.18
C TYR A 22 -2.27 7.78 12.86
N THR A 23 -3.45 7.98 12.26
CA THR A 23 -3.75 7.37 10.95
C THR A 23 -2.95 7.97 9.80
N THR A 24 -2.50 9.23 9.94
CA THR A 24 -1.72 9.91 8.90
C THR A 24 -0.30 9.34 8.81
N GLU A 25 0.28 8.96 9.94
CA GLU A 25 1.60 8.30 10.03
C GLU A 25 1.54 6.79 9.75
N ALA A 26 0.43 6.12 10.04
CA ALA A 26 0.24 4.71 9.71
C ALA A 26 0.01 4.43 8.22
N ALA A 27 -0.51 5.41 7.46
CA ALA A 27 -0.70 5.27 6.01
C ALA A 27 0.62 5.24 5.21
N VAL A 28 1.76 5.54 5.85
CA VAL A 28 3.06 5.68 5.18
C VAL A 28 3.94 4.42 5.31
N THR A 29 3.58 3.43 6.14
CA THR A 29 4.50 2.32 6.48
C THR A 29 3.99 0.91 6.19
N THR A 30 2.89 0.76 5.47
CA THR A 30 2.59 -0.51 4.80
C THR A 30 2.95 -0.37 3.33
N GLU A 31 4.26 -0.33 3.04
CA GLU A 31 4.71 -0.76 1.72
C GLU A 31 4.08 -2.14 1.51
N ALA A 32 3.21 -2.26 0.50
CA ALA A 32 2.52 -3.50 0.24
C ALA A 32 3.57 -4.61 0.14
N PRO A 33 3.35 -5.80 0.72
CA PRO A 33 4.37 -6.84 0.76
C PRO A 33 4.91 -7.10 -0.65
N CYS A 34 6.24 -7.06 -0.80
CA CYS A 34 6.92 -7.24 -2.07
C CYS A 34 6.76 -8.69 -2.54
N VAL A 35 5.66 -8.96 -3.23
CA VAL A 35 5.25 -10.31 -3.65
C VAL A 35 4.77 -10.31 -5.09
N ASP A 36 4.94 -11.45 -5.75
CA ASP A 36 4.40 -11.70 -7.08
C ASP A 36 2.93 -12.11 -6.97
N ARG A 37 2.03 -11.13 -7.11
CA ARG A 37 0.57 -11.35 -7.09
C ARG A 37 0.07 -12.14 -8.30
N GLY A 38 0.79 -12.11 -9.42
CA GLY A 38 0.50 -12.91 -10.60
C GLY A 38 0.81 -14.40 -10.42
N GLY A 39 1.52 -14.76 -9.34
CA GLY A 39 2.01 -16.11 -9.09
C GLY A 39 3.33 -16.41 -9.80
N GLU A 40 4.10 -17.32 -9.20
CA GLU A 40 5.46 -17.65 -9.63
C GLU A 40 5.52 -18.16 -11.08
N ALA A 41 4.58 -19.02 -11.49
CA ALA A 41 4.53 -19.55 -12.86
C ALA A 41 4.31 -18.46 -13.92
N TYR A 42 3.36 -17.55 -13.68
CA TYR A 42 3.08 -16.43 -14.59
C TYR A 42 4.30 -15.51 -14.69
N CYS A 43 4.85 -15.10 -13.55
CA CYS A 43 6.00 -14.20 -13.52
C CYS A 43 7.25 -14.85 -14.12
N SER A 44 7.48 -16.15 -13.89
CA SER A 44 8.60 -16.88 -14.50
C SER A 44 8.47 -17.00 -16.03
N GLU A 45 7.26 -17.23 -16.54
CA GLU A 45 7.03 -17.31 -18.00
C GLU A 45 7.22 -15.96 -18.69
N HIS A 46 6.78 -14.88 -18.02
CA HIS A 46 6.77 -13.53 -18.59
C HIS A 46 8.03 -12.73 -18.29
N THR A 47 8.91 -13.25 -17.43
CA THR A 47 10.27 -12.74 -17.22
C THR A 47 11.31 -13.35 -18.16
N GLY A 48 11.03 -14.50 -18.78
CA GLY A 48 11.94 -15.12 -19.76
C GLY A 48 11.63 -14.81 -21.23
N SER A 49 10.51 -14.13 -21.51
CA SER A 49 10.00 -13.95 -22.87
C SER A 49 10.58 -12.70 -23.57
N PRO A 50 10.63 -12.67 -24.92
CA PRO A 50 11.04 -11.48 -25.68
C PRO A 50 10.11 -10.27 -25.46
N ASP A 51 8.94 -10.49 -24.87
CA ASP A 51 7.95 -9.46 -24.54
C ASP A 51 7.95 -9.16 -23.03
N TYR A 52 9.18 -9.12 -22.50
CA TYR A 52 9.55 -9.02 -21.08
C TYR A 52 8.81 -7.88 -20.37
N ILE A 53 7.96 -8.26 -19.42
CA ILE A 53 7.09 -7.30 -18.72
C ILE A 53 7.88 -6.29 -17.89
N CYS A 54 9.11 -6.62 -17.47
CA CYS A 54 9.90 -5.74 -16.62
C CYS A 54 10.70 -4.68 -17.40
N THR A 55 10.95 -4.85 -18.72
CA THR A 55 11.61 -3.80 -19.54
C THR A 55 10.64 -3.08 -20.45
N ASN A 56 9.50 -3.68 -20.79
CA ASN A 56 8.52 -3.02 -21.63
C ASN A 56 7.82 -1.90 -20.85
N VAL A 57 8.12 -0.64 -21.21
CA VAL A 57 7.60 0.56 -20.54
C VAL A 57 6.07 0.58 -20.50
N MET A 58 5.40 0.05 -21.52
CA MET A 58 3.94 -0.05 -21.57
C MET A 58 3.39 -1.08 -20.58
N LYS A 59 4.19 -2.07 -20.19
CA LYS A 59 3.83 -3.15 -19.27
C LYS A 59 4.44 -2.98 -17.87
N TYR A 60 5.24 -1.94 -17.64
CA TYR A 60 5.85 -1.67 -16.35
C TYR A 60 4.82 -1.55 -15.21
N TYR A 61 3.64 -0.99 -15.51
CA TYR A 61 2.52 -0.96 -14.58
C TYR A 61 2.01 -2.35 -14.20
N LEU A 62 1.97 -3.29 -15.15
CA LEU A 62 1.62 -4.69 -14.87
C LEU A 62 2.73 -5.38 -14.07
N ALA A 63 4.00 -5.10 -14.37
CA ALA A 63 5.13 -5.62 -13.62
C ALA A 63 5.08 -5.18 -12.14
N SER A 64 4.79 -3.91 -11.86
CA SER A 64 4.69 -3.40 -10.48
C SER A 64 3.47 -3.93 -9.71
N GLN A 65 2.42 -4.38 -10.40
CA GLN A 65 1.20 -4.94 -9.79
C GLN A 65 1.28 -6.46 -9.60
N LEU A 66 1.81 -7.19 -10.59
CA LEU A 66 1.73 -8.64 -10.67
C LEU A 66 3.04 -9.34 -10.33
N CYS A 67 4.17 -8.79 -10.77
CA CYS A 67 5.46 -9.45 -10.71
C CYS A 67 6.52 -8.56 -10.06
N ALA A 68 6.11 -7.78 -9.07
CA ALA A 68 6.93 -6.72 -8.50
C ALA A 68 8.23 -7.26 -7.90
N LYS A 69 8.18 -8.45 -7.28
CA LYS A 69 9.35 -9.11 -6.71
C LYS A 69 10.23 -9.69 -7.81
N SER A 70 9.64 -10.44 -8.75
CA SER A 70 10.34 -11.04 -9.88
C SER A 70 11.02 -10.00 -10.80
N CYS A 71 10.43 -8.82 -10.92
CA CYS A 71 10.96 -7.70 -11.70
C CYS A 71 11.84 -6.73 -10.89
N GLY A 72 12.00 -6.93 -9.58
CA GLY A 72 12.80 -6.05 -8.71
C GLY A 72 12.26 -4.61 -8.60
N VAL A 73 10.95 -4.43 -8.71
CA VAL A 73 10.28 -3.11 -8.70
C VAL A 73 9.86 -2.68 -7.29
N CYS A 74 9.76 -3.63 -6.35
CA CYS A 74 9.53 -3.36 -4.93
C CYS A 74 10.79 -3.59 -4.08
N ILE A 75 10.85 -2.88 -2.96
CA ILE A 75 11.90 -2.94 -1.93
C ILE A 75 11.41 -3.71 -0.70
#